data_AF-A0A6P3FJU3-F1
#
_entry.id   AF-A0A6P3FJU3-F1
#
_cell.length_a   1.000
_cell.length_b   1.000
_cell.length_c   1.000
_cell.angle_alpha   90.00
_cell.angle_beta   90.00
_cell.angle_gamma   90.00
#
_symmetry.space_group_name_H-M   'P 1'
#
loop_
_entity.id
_entity.type
_entity.pdbx_description
1 polymer ?
#
loop_
_entity_poly.entity_id
_entity_poly.type
_entity_poly.pdbx_seq_one_letter_code
_entity_poly.pdbx_strand_id
1 'polypeptide(L)'
;EMEEFVQSSGEDGIVVFSLGSVVKNLTEEKANLIASALAQIPQKVLWRYKGKEPATLGPNTRLFDWIPQNDLLGHPKTKAFITHGGTNGIYEAIHHGVPMVGVPLFADQPDNIAHMKAKGEAVEVNMNTMTSADLLGSLRAAINDPS
;
A
#
# COMPACT_ATOMS: atom_id res chain seq x y z
N GLU A 1 4.24 -9.54 -17.91
CA GLU A 1 3.31 -9.84 -16.81
C GLU A 1 3.05 -8.69 -15.84
N MET A 2 4.03 -8.25 -15.01
CA MET A 2 3.80 -7.11 -14.08
C MET A 2 3.49 -5.81 -14.84
N GLU A 3 4.29 -5.49 -15.86
CA GLU A 3 4.07 -4.31 -16.70
C GLU A 3 2.68 -4.33 -17.36
N GLU A 4 2.29 -5.45 -17.97
CA GLU A 4 0.96 -5.61 -18.56
C GLU A 4 -0.16 -5.43 -17.53
N PHE A 5 0.04 -5.91 -16.29
CA PHE A 5 -0.91 -5.69 -15.21
C PHE A 5 -1.01 -4.22 -14.82
N VAL A 6 0.12 -3.51 -14.73
CA VAL A 6 0.15 -2.06 -14.51
C VAL A 6 -0.57 -1.32 -15.64
N GLN A 7 -0.31 -1.66 -16.90
CA GLN A 7 -0.96 -1.03 -18.04
C GLN A 7 -2.47 -1.32 -18.10
N SER A 8 -2.91 -2.50 -17.65
CA SER A 8 -4.33 -2.88 -17.56
C SER A 8 -5.16 -2.07 -16.55
N SER A 9 -4.53 -1.18 -15.77
CA SER A 9 -5.21 -0.34 -14.78
C SER A 9 -6.02 0.83 -15.35
N GLY A 10 -5.91 1.09 -16.66
CA GLY A 10 -6.65 2.20 -17.30
C GLY A 10 -6.35 3.54 -16.63
N GLU A 11 -7.39 4.37 -16.44
CA GLU A 11 -7.29 5.68 -15.81
C GLU A 11 -7.27 5.61 -14.27
N ASP A 12 -7.75 4.51 -13.70
CA ASP A 12 -7.81 4.33 -12.24
C ASP A 12 -6.42 4.26 -11.62
N GLY A 13 -5.46 3.69 -12.35
CA GLY A 13 -4.06 3.59 -11.95
C GLY A 13 -3.76 2.47 -10.97
N ILE A 14 -2.60 2.57 -10.30
CA ILE A 14 -2.08 1.51 -9.43
C ILE A 14 -1.87 1.96 -7.98
N VAL A 15 -1.98 1.02 -7.06
CA VAL A 15 -1.53 1.13 -5.68
C VAL A 15 -0.37 0.15 -5.48
N VAL A 16 0.73 0.66 -4.92
CA VAL A 16 1.86 -0.15 -4.49
C VAL A 16 1.66 -0.49 -3.03
N PHE A 17 1.87 -1.76 -2.64
CA PHE A 17 1.76 -2.18 -1.24
C PHE A 17 2.98 -3.00 -0.82
N SER A 18 3.74 -2.48 0.15
CA SER A 18 4.84 -3.20 0.79
C SER A 18 4.97 -2.90 2.29
N LEU A 19 5.15 -3.95 3.08
CA LEU A 19 5.50 -3.85 4.51
C LEU A 19 7.01 -4.04 4.76
N GLY A 20 7.83 -3.75 3.75
CA GLY A 20 9.29 -3.85 3.83
C GLY A 20 9.84 -5.25 3.55
N SER A 21 11.09 -5.48 3.96
CA SER A 21 11.84 -6.72 3.69
C SER A 21 11.70 -7.77 4.80
N VAL A 22 11.42 -7.34 6.03
CA VAL A 22 11.35 -8.21 7.21
C VAL A 22 9.98 -8.88 7.31
N VAL A 23 8.91 -8.14 7.05
CA VAL A 23 7.54 -8.65 7.09
C VAL A 23 7.19 -9.30 5.75
N LYS A 24 7.32 -10.63 5.71
CA LYS A 24 7.09 -11.43 4.50
C LYS A 24 5.64 -11.88 4.38
N ASN A 25 4.94 -12.06 5.49
CA ASN A 25 3.58 -12.57 5.56
C ASN A 25 2.82 -11.96 6.74
N LEU A 26 1.53 -12.25 6.79
CA LEU A 26 0.61 -11.85 7.86
C LEU A 26 -0.17 -13.09 8.31
N THR A 27 -0.88 -12.98 9.43
CA THR A 27 -1.89 -13.97 9.79
C THR A 27 -2.98 -14.03 8.72
N GLU A 28 -3.60 -15.19 8.52
CA GLU A 28 -4.67 -15.34 7.51
C GLU A 28 -5.81 -14.35 7.74
N GLU A 29 -6.17 -14.08 9.00
CA GLU A 29 -7.19 -13.08 9.36
C GLU A 29 -6.83 -11.69 8.85
N LYS A 30 -5.62 -11.19 9.14
CA LYS A 30 -5.20 -9.85 8.71
C LYS A 30 -5.01 -9.77 7.20
N ALA A 31 -4.47 -10.83 6.58
CA ALA A 31 -4.31 -10.88 5.14
C ALA A 31 -5.67 -10.83 4.41
N ASN A 32 -6.68 -11.55 4.92
CA ASN A 32 -8.04 -11.49 4.39
C ASN A 32 -8.72 -10.14 4.62
N LEU A 33 -8.55 -9.54 5.80
CA LEU A 33 -9.09 -8.22 6.10
C LEU A 33 -8.56 -7.17 5.11
N ILE A 34 -7.23 -7.18 4.87
CA ILE A 34 -6.60 -6.26 3.93
C ILE A 34 -7.04 -6.56 2.49
N ALA A 35 -7.00 -7.81 2.06
CA ALA A 35 -7.42 -8.21 0.72
C ALA A 35 -8.87 -7.79 0.42
N SER A 36 -9.77 -7.93 1.40
CA SER A 36 -11.16 -7.50 1.30
C SER A 36 -11.30 -5.98 1.09
N ALA A 37 -10.43 -5.16 1.69
CA ALA A 37 -10.43 -3.71 1.47
C ALA A 37 -9.90 -3.38 0.06
N LEU A 38 -8.80 -4.03 -0.34
CA LEU A 38 -8.18 -3.84 -1.65
C LEU A 38 -9.10 -4.27 -2.80
N ALA A 39 -9.93 -5.30 -2.61
CA ALA A 39 -10.91 -5.75 -3.60
C ALA A 39 -11.99 -4.71 -3.93
N GLN A 40 -12.16 -3.68 -3.09
CA GLN A 40 -13.21 -2.67 -3.23
C GLN A 40 -12.74 -1.38 -3.92
N ILE A 41 -11.46 -1.26 -4.27
CA ILE A 41 -10.94 -0.11 -5.01
C ILE A 41 -10.80 -0.45 -6.50
N PRO A 42 -10.99 0.52 -7.42
CA PRO A 42 -10.87 0.26 -8.84
C PRO A 42 -9.42 0.10 -9.31
N GLN A 43 -8.44 0.60 -8.54
CA GLN A 43 -7.02 0.51 -8.86
C GLN A 43 -6.55 -0.95 -8.93
N LYS A 44 -5.53 -1.18 -9.78
CA LYS A 44 -4.74 -2.40 -9.68
C LYS A 44 -3.77 -2.30 -8.51
N VAL A 45 -3.63 -3.38 -7.74
CA VAL A 45 -2.80 -3.40 -6.55
C VAL A 45 -1.64 -4.37 -6.75
N LEU A 46 -0.42 -3.86 -6.60
CA LEU A 46 0.80 -4.66 -6.60
C LEU A 46 1.22 -4.84 -5.14
N TRP A 47 0.95 -6.02 -4.60
CA TRP A 47 1.19 -6.31 -3.20
C TRP A 47 2.39 -7.26 -3.03
N ARG A 48 3.48 -6.74 -2.45
CA ARG A 48 4.62 -7.56 -2.05
C ARG A 48 4.25 -8.41 -0.82
N TYR A 49 4.08 -9.71 -1.02
CA TYR A 49 3.61 -10.65 0.00
C TYR A 49 3.98 -12.09 -0.35
N LYS A 50 4.50 -12.83 0.64
CA LYS A 50 4.96 -14.24 0.52
C LYS A 50 4.18 -15.21 1.40
N GLY A 51 3.08 -14.75 2.01
CA GLY A 51 2.23 -15.62 2.84
C GLY A 51 1.26 -16.44 2.00
N LYS A 52 0.38 -17.17 2.69
CA LYS A 52 -0.75 -17.86 2.04
C LYS A 52 -1.64 -16.83 1.37
N GLU A 53 -2.03 -17.11 0.13
CA GLU A 53 -2.97 -16.30 -0.64
C GLU A 53 -4.26 -16.06 0.17
N PRO A 54 -4.69 -14.80 0.37
CA PRO A 54 -5.94 -14.50 1.05
C PRO A 54 -7.14 -15.05 0.27
N ALA A 55 -8.08 -15.71 0.96
CA ALA A 55 -9.32 -16.21 0.35
C ALA A 55 -10.23 -15.10 -0.20
N THR A 56 -9.99 -13.85 0.22
CA THR A 56 -10.74 -12.65 -0.18
C THR A 56 -9.97 -11.78 -1.18
N LEU A 57 -8.93 -12.33 -1.82
CA LEU A 57 -8.14 -11.61 -2.82
C LEU A 57 -9.01 -11.26 -4.05
N GLY A 58 -9.15 -9.97 -4.31
CA GLY A 58 -9.87 -9.47 -5.49
C GLY A 58 -9.06 -9.60 -6.78
N PRO A 59 -9.70 -9.68 -7.96
CA PRO A 59 -9.03 -9.81 -9.26
C PRO A 59 -8.23 -8.55 -9.66
N ASN A 60 -8.38 -7.45 -8.93
CA ASN A 60 -7.59 -6.23 -9.08
C ASN A 60 -6.26 -6.27 -8.33
N THR A 61 -6.00 -7.28 -7.50
CA THR A 61 -4.77 -7.39 -6.71
C THR A 61 -3.92 -8.55 -7.18
N ARG A 62 -2.61 -8.33 -7.36
CA ARG A 62 -1.63 -9.38 -7.60
C ARG A 62 -0.59 -9.42 -6.48
N LEU A 63 -0.29 -10.63 -6.04
CA LEU A 63 0.73 -10.90 -5.03
C LEU A 63 2.08 -11.13 -5.71
N PHE A 64 3.13 -10.53 -5.16
CA PHE A 64 4.48 -10.67 -5.67
C PHE A 64 5.45 -10.97 -4.53
N ASP A 65 6.38 -11.88 -4.80
CA ASP A 65 7.49 -12.17 -3.91
C ASP A 65 8.42 -10.95 -3.72
N TRP A 66 8.56 -10.17 -4.78
CA TRP A 66 9.37 -8.96 -4.85
C TRP A 66 8.81 -8.02 -5.92
N ILE A 67 8.96 -6.71 -5.71
CA ILE A 67 8.54 -5.67 -6.65
C ILE A 67 9.67 -4.64 -6.82
N PRO A 68 9.85 -4.06 -8.01
CA PRO A 68 10.75 -2.93 -8.22
C PRO A 68 10.10 -1.65 -7.66
N GLN A 69 10.09 -1.53 -6.32
CA GLN A 69 9.28 -0.55 -5.61
C GLN A 69 9.54 0.89 -6.08
N ASN A 70 10.80 1.33 -6.12
CA ASN A 70 11.13 2.69 -6.54
C ASN A 70 10.67 3.00 -7.98
N ASP A 71 10.82 2.05 -8.91
CA ASP A 71 10.37 2.23 -10.31
C ASP A 71 8.85 2.28 -10.40
N LEU A 72 8.14 1.45 -9.62
CA LEU A 72 6.69 1.51 -9.51
C LEU A 72 6.23 2.83 -8.89
N LEU A 73 6.89 3.32 -7.84
CA LEU A 73 6.56 4.61 -7.24
C LEU A 73 6.78 5.77 -8.21
N GLY A 74 7.80 5.71 -9.06
CA GLY A 74 8.03 6.68 -10.14
C GLY A 74 7.15 6.50 -11.38
N HIS A 75 6.30 5.48 -11.41
CA HIS A 75 5.43 5.23 -12.57
C HIS A 75 4.25 6.22 -12.59
N PRO A 76 3.90 6.83 -13.75
CA PRO A 76 2.87 7.88 -13.83
C PRO A 76 1.45 7.43 -13.46
N LYS A 77 1.21 6.11 -13.42
CA LYS A 77 -0.07 5.53 -12.99
C LYS A 77 -0.18 5.33 -11.48
N THR A 78 0.88 5.54 -10.71
CA THR A 78 0.85 5.31 -9.26
C THR A 78 0.04 6.39 -8.57
N LYS A 79 -0.94 5.93 -7.78
CA LYS A 79 -1.88 6.80 -7.07
C LYS A 79 -1.62 6.86 -5.58
N ALA A 80 -1.14 5.77 -4.98
CA ALA A 80 -0.84 5.72 -3.55
C ALA A 80 0.15 4.60 -3.22
N PHE A 81 0.80 4.75 -2.08
CA PHE A 81 1.68 3.74 -1.50
C PHE A 81 1.21 3.31 -0.12
N ILE A 82 0.87 2.03 0.04
CA ILE A 82 0.65 1.44 1.37
C ILE A 82 1.99 0.96 1.90
N THR A 83 2.42 1.52 3.03
CA THR A 83 3.77 1.33 3.57
C THR A 83 3.77 1.09 5.06
N HIS A 84 4.66 0.21 5.52
CA HIS A 84 4.96 0.10 6.96
C HIS A 84 5.69 1.33 7.55
N GLY A 85 6.12 2.30 6.74
CA GLY A 85 6.82 3.49 7.26
C GLY A 85 8.32 3.32 7.47
N GLY A 86 8.94 2.31 6.85
CA GLY A 86 10.40 2.21 6.81
C GLY A 86 11.02 3.38 6.04
N THR A 87 12.11 3.92 6.58
CA THR A 87 12.76 5.16 6.11
C THR A 87 12.99 5.22 4.59
N ASN A 88 13.55 4.17 3.97
CA ASN A 88 13.83 4.17 2.53
C ASN A 88 12.55 4.27 1.68
N GLY A 89 11.51 3.52 2.04
CA GLY A 89 10.25 3.55 1.29
C GLY A 89 9.55 4.90 1.40
N ILE A 90 9.68 5.59 2.54
CA ILE A 90 9.20 6.96 2.69
C ILE A 90 9.98 7.91 1.77
N TYR A 91 11.31 7.83 1.73
CA TYR A 91 12.10 8.69 0.85
C TYR A 91 11.78 8.48 -0.63
N GLU A 92 11.59 7.23 -1.06
CA GLU A 92 11.15 6.91 -2.42
C GLU A 92 9.77 7.52 -2.73
N ALA A 93 8.81 7.38 -1.82
CA ALA A 93 7.47 7.94 -2.01
C ALA A 93 7.47 9.47 -2.08
N ILE A 94 8.21 10.14 -1.20
CA ILE A 94 8.38 11.60 -1.22
C ILE A 94 9.06 12.05 -2.51
N HIS A 95 10.11 11.35 -2.93
CA HIS A 95 10.86 11.69 -4.14
C HIS A 95 9.97 11.71 -5.39
N HIS A 96 9.01 10.79 -5.47
CA HIS A 96 8.07 10.69 -6.59
C HIS A 96 6.73 11.40 -6.35
N GLY A 97 6.55 12.06 -5.20
CA GLY A 97 5.31 12.77 -4.86
C GLY A 97 4.09 11.84 -4.71
N VAL A 98 4.30 10.62 -4.21
CA VAL A 98 3.23 9.63 -4.03
C VAL A 98 2.67 9.69 -2.61
N PRO A 99 1.36 9.93 -2.42
CA PRO A 99 0.75 9.96 -1.10
C PRO A 99 0.73 8.57 -0.46
N MET A 100 0.78 8.52 0.87
CA MET A 100 0.96 7.28 1.62
C MET A 100 -0.23 6.90 2.49
N VAL A 101 -0.48 5.60 2.60
CA VAL A 101 -1.22 5.00 3.72
C VAL A 101 -0.21 4.28 4.60
N GLY A 102 0.07 4.85 5.77
CA GLY A 102 1.02 4.35 6.75
C GLY A 102 0.42 3.28 7.64
N VAL A 103 1.08 2.12 7.72
CA VAL A 103 0.69 0.96 8.54
C VAL A 103 1.87 0.56 9.43
N PRO A 104 2.27 1.40 10.40
CA PRO A 104 3.46 1.16 11.19
C PRO A 104 3.34 -0.10 12.05
N LEU A 105 4.44 -0.86 12.15
CA LEU A 105 4.45 -2.15 12.86
C LEU A 105 5.40 -2.13 14.07
N PHE A 106 6.59 -1.55 13.97
CA PHE A 106 7.59 -1.56 15.04
C PHE A 106 8.73 -0.55 14.81
N ALA A 107 9.58 -0.40 15.83
CA ALA A 107 10.79 0.43 15.81
C ALA A 107 10.49 1.90 15.45
N ASP A 108 11.19 2.45 14.46
CA ASP A 108 11.10 3.84 13.99
C ASP A 108 9.84 4.12 13.14
N GLN A 109 9.14 3.07 12.70
CA GLN A 109 8.03 3.19 11.77
C GLN A 109 6.88 4.09 12.26
N PRO A 110 6.40 3.99 13.53
CA PRO A 110 5.33 4.87 14.01
C PRO A 110 5.73 6.34 13.97
N ASP A 111 6.96 6.66 14.41
CA ASP A 111 7.46 8.05 14.43
C ASP A 111 7.59 8.61 13.01
N ASN A 112 8.10 7.80 12.08
CA ASN A 112 8.20 8.19 10.67
C ASN A 112 6.83 8.49 10.06
N ILE A 113 5.83 7.64 10.29
CA ILE A 113 4.47 7.85 9.78
C ILE A 113 3.81 9.06 10.45
N ALA A 114 3.99 9.25 11.76
CA ALA A 114 3.48 10.42 12.46
C ALA A 114 4.05 11.72 11.88
N HIS A 115 5.34 11.74 11.53
CA HIS A 115 5.98 12.88 10.87
C HIS A 115 5.42 13.14 9.47
N MET A 116 5.18 12.09 8.68
CA MET A 116 4.58 12.25 7.34
C MET A 116 3.13 12.72 7.42
N LYS A 117 2.36 12.22 8.38
CA LYS A 117 1.00 12.65 8.64
C LYS A 117 0.95 14.13 9.05
N ALA A 118 1.86 14.57 9.91
CA ALA A 118 1.96 15.99 10.30
C ALA A 118 2.27 16.92 9.11
N LYS A 119 2.87 16.39 8.04
CA LYS A 119 3.13 17.10 6.78
C LYS A 119 1.99 17.00 5.76
N GLY A 120 0.93 16.24 6.04
CA GLY A 120 -0.17 16.00 5.12
C GLY A 120 0.07 14.88 4.11
N GLU A 121 1.22 14.22 4.14
CA GLU A 121 1.64 13.26 3.09
C GLU A 121 1.24 11.81 3.39
N ALA A 122 0.62 11.56 4.55
CA ALA A 122 0.22 10.22 4.94
C ALA A 122 -1.06 10.19 5.77
N VAL A 123 -1.89 9.18 5.51
CA VAL A 123 -2.95 8.73 6.43
C VAL A 123 -2.46 7.51 7.19
N GLU A 124 -2.60 7.51 8.51
CA GLU A 124 -2.16 6.40 9.36
C GLU A 124 -3.31 5.45 9.70
N VAL A 125 -3.06 4.15 9.60
CA VAL A 125 -3.94 3.09 10.10
C VAL A 125 -3.20 2.15 11.03
N ASN A 126 -3.89 1.69 12.07
CA ASN A 126 -3.30 0.81 13.08
C ASN A 126 -3.51 -0.67 12.69
N MET A 127 -2.44 -1.39 12.35
CA MET A 127 -2.50 -2.80 11.91
C MET A 127 -3.29 -3.72 12.87
N ASN A 128 -3.22 -3.47 14.18
CA ASN A 128 -3.84 -4.35 15.17
C ASN A 128 -5.36 -4.14 15.25
N THR A 129 -5.83 -2.91 15.10
CA THR A 129 -7.23 -2.53 15.34
C THR A 129 -8.01 -2.17 14.09
N MET A 130 -7.34 -1.89 12.96
CA MET A 130 -8.01 -1.51 11.72
C MET A 130 -8.99 -2.58 11.25
N THR A 131 -10.14 -2.12 10.77
CA THR A 131 -11.10 -2.88 9.99
C THR A 131 -10.82 -2.73 8.49
N SER A 132 -11.47 -3.56 7.67
CA SER A 132 -11.43 -3.40 6.21
C SER A 132 -11.94 -2.02 5.77
N ALA A 133 -12.94 -1.47 6.47
CA ALA A 133 -13.50 -0.15 6.19
C ALA A 133 -12.50 0.98 6.50
N ASP A 134 -11.71 0.86 7.58
CA ASP A 134 -10.71 1.87 7.94
C ASP A 134 -9.60 1.96 6.87
N LEU A 135 -9.12 0.81 6.39
CA LEU A 135 -8.12 0.77 5.32
C LEU A 135 -8.69 1.31 4.01
N LEU A 136 -9.91 0.91 3.64
CA LEU A 136 -10.58 1.42 2.44
C LEU A 136 -10.79 2.94 2.48
N GLY A 137 -11.23 3.47 3.63
CA GLY A 137 -11.40 4.90 3.83
C GLY A 137 -10.09 5.66 3.70
N SER A 138 -9.01 5.14 4.31
CA SER A 138 -7.68 5.75 4.25
C SER A 138 -7.09 5.74 2.84
N LEU A 139 -7.30 4.66 2.09
CA LEU A 139 -6.91 4.58 0.68
C LEU A 139 -7.66 5.59 -0.18
N ARG A 140 -8.98 5.71 0.00
CA ARG A 140 -9.78 6.70 -0.72
C ARG A 140 -9.36 8.14 -0.40
N ALA A 141 -9.00 8.42 0.85
CA ALA A 141 -8.46 9.72 1.24
C ALA A 141 -7.13 9.99 0.53
N ALA A 142 -6.16 9.08 0.64
CA ALA A 142 -4.84 9.25 0.01
C ALA A 142 -4.90 9.39 -1.52
N ILE A 143 -5.83 8.70 -2.19
CA ILE A 143 -5.96 8.74 -3.66
C ILE A 143 -6.66 10.03 -4.15
N ASN A 144 -7.66 10.53 -3.43
CA ASN A 144 -8.51 11.63 -3.91
C ASN A 144 -8.16 13.00 -3.32
N ASP A 145 -7.34 13.05 -2.28
CA ASP A 145 -6.85 14.28 -1.66
C ASP A 145 -5.32 14.36 -1.78
N PRO A 146 -4.76 14.47 -3.01
CA PRO A 146 -3.33 14.63 -3.18
C PRO A 146 -2.89 16.00 -2.66
N SER A 147 -1.89 16.01 -1.76
CA SER A 147 -1.21 17.18 -1.21
C SER A 147 -0.73 18.17 -2.27
#